data_AF-A0A6T7XCJ2-F1
#
_entry.id   AF-A0A6T7XCJ2-F1
#
_cell.length_a   1.000
_cell.length_b   1.000
_cell.length_c   1.000
_cell.angle_alpha   90.00
_cell.angle_beta   90.00
_cell.angle_gamma   90.00
#
_symmetry.space_group_name_H-M   'P 1'
#
loop_
_entity.id
_entity.type
_entity.pdbx_description
1 polymer ?
#
loop_
_entity_poly.entity_id
_entity_poly.type
_entity_poly.pdbx_seq_one_letter_code
_entity_poly.pdbx_strand_id
1 'polypeptide(L)'
;CRNFEWQMCAVRGLLNWQGGGNIAFARAPKTMWLDGYPPFGHCSGWTDAPCNDQIGFANDDIFYLEVCLFSQVCSNAQQMFKLGVGDRFVCDFDRLGFEELKRQLLEGPLI
;
A
#
# COMPACT_ATOMS: atom_id res chain seq x y z
N CYS A 1 10.74 7.95 7.98
CA CYS A 1 10.34 7.87 6.54
C CYS A 1 11.00 6.73 5.74
N ARG A 2 11.41 5.60 6.35
CA ARG A 2 11.92 4.43 5.58
C ARG A 2 10.82 3.67 4.83
N ASN A 3 9.56 3.91 5.17
CA ASN A 3 8.44 3.17 4.61
C ASN A 3 8.29 3.40 3.09
N PHE A 4 8.41 4.65 2.63
CA PHE A 4 8.33 4.96 1.20
C PHE A 4 9.51 4.37 0.41
N GLU A 5 10.73 4.41 0.97
CA GLU A 5 11.90 3.77 0.37
C GLU A 5 11.67 2.26 0.18
N TRP A 6 11.15 1.58 1.21
CA TRP A 6 10.86 0.15 1.13
C TRP A 6 9.75 -0.18 0.14
N GLN A 7 8.70 0.64 0.09
CA GLN A 7 7.64 0.54 -0.91
C GLN A 7 8.21 0.72 -2.33
N MET A 8 9.13 1.67 -2.55
CA MET A 8 9.82 1.84 -3.84
C MET A 8 10.74 0.67 -4.17
N CYS A 9 11.40 0.08 -3.18
CA CYS A 9 12.15 -1.16 -3.40
C CYS A 9 11.23 -2.32 -3.77
N ALA A 10 10.05 -2.44 -3.13
CA ALA A 10 9.09 -3.50 -3.41
C ALA A 10 8.58 -3.44 -4.85
N VAL A 11 8.12 -2.27 -5.32
CA VAL A 11 7.61 -2.12 -6.69
C VAL A 11 8.68 -2.29 -7.75
N ARG A 12 9.95 -2.09 -7.41
CA ARG A 12 11.10 -2.32 -8.31
C ARG A 12 11.67 -3.74 -8.20
N GLY A 13 11.11 -4.58 -7.33
CA GLY A 13 11.59 -5.94 -7.09
C GLY A 13 12.97 -6.02 -6.43
N LEU A 14 13.36 -5.00 -5.67
CA LEU A 14 14.68 -4.87 -5.04
C LEU A 14 14.71 -5.35 -3.60
N LEU A 15 13.58 -5.79 -3.02
CA LEU A 15 13.57 -6.32 -1.66
C LEU A 15 14.17 -7.73 -1.64
N ASN A 16 15.06 -7.96 -0.68
CA ASN A 16 15.59 -9.30 -0.41
C ASN A 16 14.43 -10.25 -0.08
N TRP A 17 14.47 -11.46 -0.65
CA TRP A 17 13.47 -12.51 -0.43
C TRP A 17 12.06 -12.22 -0.96
N GLN A 18 11.87 -11.18 -1.78
CA GLN A 18 10.56 -10.87 -2.40
C GLN A 18 10.10 -11.91 -3.43
N GLY A 19 10.98 -12.83 -3.85
CA GLY A 19 10.62 -13.89 -4.79
C GLY A 19 10.39 -13.37 -6.21
N GLY A 20 11.28 -12.52 -6.73
CA GLY A 20 11.26 -12.06 -8.12
C GLY A 20 10.37 -10.84 -8.38
N GLY A 21 10.28 -9.91 -7.41
CA GLY A 21 9.50 -8.68 -7.54
C GLY A 21 7.99 -8.84 -7.40
N ASN A 22 7.55 -10.02 -6.94
CA ASN A 22 6.14 -10.27 -6.65
C ASN A 22 5.72 -9.53 -5.38
N ILE A 23 4.58 -8.87 -5.45
CA ILE A 23 3.89 -8.26 -4.32
C ILE A 23 2.62 -9.08 -4.11
N ALA A 24 2.39 -9.52 -2.87
CA ALA A 24 1.16 -10.17 -2.47
C ALA A 24 0.49 -9.31 -1.39
N PHE A 25 -0.78 -8.98 -1.61
CA PHE A 25 -1.53 -8.18 -0.65
C PHE A 25 -2.21 -9.09 0.36
N ALA A 26 -2.10 -8.74 1.65
CA ALA A 26 -2.78 -9.43 2.73
C ALA A 26 -4.32 -9.29 2.65
N ARG A 27 -4.81 -8.18 2.06
CA ARG A 27 -6.21 -7.98 1.67
C ARG A 27 -6.30 -7.61 0.19
N ALA A 28 -7.36 -8.06 -0.48
CA ALA A 28 -7.55 -7.73 -1.88
C ALA A 28 -7.86 -6.22 -2.04
N PRO A 29 -7.18 -5.50 -2.94
CA PRO A 29 -7.36 -4.05 -3.06
C PRO A 29 -8.80 -3.60 -3.31
N LYS A 30 -9.56 -4.35 -4.11
CA LYS A 30 -10.98 -4.09 -4.40
C LYS A 30 -11.93 -4.20 -3.22
N THR A 31 -11.47 -4.81 -2.12
CA THR A 31 -12.28 -5.03 -0.91
C THR A 31 -11.94 -4.05 0.21
N MET A 32 -11.06 -3.08 -0.03
CA MET A 32 -10.73 -2.07 0.97
C MET A 32 -11.82 -1.00 1.02
N TRP A 33 -12.26 -0.66 2.23
CA TRP A 33 -13.30 0.34 2.48
C TRP A 33 -12.64 1.55 3.13
N LEU A 34 -12.70 2.70 2.46
CA LEU A 34 -12.20 3.98 2.98
C LEU A 34 -13.01 4.48 4.17
N ASP A 35 -14.29 4.12 4.21
CA ASP A 35 -15.20 4.46 5.30
C ASP A 35 -15.20 3.37 6.40
N GLY A 36 -14.22 2.45 6.36
CA GLY A 36 -14.25 1.15 7.02
C GLY A 36 -13.85 1.12 8.49
N TYR A 37 -14.64 0.40 9.28
CA TYR A 37 -14.45 0.11 10.70
C TYR A 37 -13.40 -1.01 10.94
N PRO A 38 -12.52 -0.89 11.95
CA PRO A 38 -12.39 0.24 12.87
C PRO A 38 -11.54 1.37 12.26
N PRO A 39 -11.89 2.64 12.53
CA PRO A 39 -11.09 3.78 12.08
C PRO A 39 -9.68 3.74 12.68
N PHE A 40 -8.75 4.46 12.04
CA PHE A 40 -7.37 4.63 12.51
C PHE A 40 -7.31 4.88 14.02
N GLY A 41 -6.43 4.15 14.72
CA GLY A 41 -6.22 4.33 16.17
C GLY A 41 -7.25 3.63 17.06
N HIS A 42 -8.29 3.00 16.51
CA HIS A 42 -9.17 2.10 17.28
C HIS A 42 -8.71 0.65 17.22
N CYS A 43 -9.12 -0.13 18.21
CA CYS A 43 -8.62 -1.47 18.45
C CYS A 43 -8.97 -2.48 17.33
N SER A 44 -8.18 -2.42 16.27
CA SER A 44 -8.28 -3.19 15.03
C SER A 44 -7.18 -4.25 14.90
N GLY A 45 -6.30 -4.32 15.92
CA GLY A 45 -5.18 -5.25 16.00
C GLY A 45 -5.52 -6.57 16.66
N TRP A 46 -4.66 -7.56 16.44
CA TRP A 46 -4.62 -8.74 17.30
C TRP A 46 -3.96 -8.38 18.64
N THR A 47 -4.63 -8.72 19.75
CA THR A 47 -4.14 -8.52 21.12
C THR A 47 -4.65 -9.64 22.02
N ASP A 48 -3.82 -10.10 22.96
CA ASP A 48 -4.19 -11.07 24.00
C ASP A 48 -4.93 -10.42 25.19
N ALA A 49 -4.95 -9.08 25.25
CA ALA A 49 -5.63 -8.30 26.29
C ALA A 49 -6.96 -7.71 25.78
N PRO A 50 -7.92 -7.37 26.68
CA PRO A 50 -9.12 -6.64 26.29
C PRO A 50 -8.73 -5.38 25.52
N CYS A 51 -9.32 -5.18 24.35
CA CYS A 51 -9.12 -3.99 23.54
C CYS A 51 -9.28 -2.73 24.38
N ASN A 52 -8.17 -2.06 24.68
CA ASN A 52 -8.18 -0.64 25.02
C ASN A 52 -7.88 0.11 23.72
N ASP A 53 -8.51 1.26 23.50
CA ASP A 53 -8.30 2.09 22.28
C ASP A 53 -6.86 2.67 22.17
N GLN A 54 -5.88 2.04 22.83
CA GLN A 54 -4.45 2.35 22.78
C GLN A 54 -3.69 1.43 21.81
N ILE A 55 -4.30 0.31 21.38
CA ILE A 55 -3.71 -0.65 20.44
C ILE A 55 -4.54 -0.68 19.15
N GLY A 56 -4.39 0.35 18.32
CA GLY A 56 -4.93 0.36 16.97
C GLY A 56 -3.82 0.23 15.95
N PHE A 57 -3.83 -0.84 15.14
CA PHE A 57 -3.01 -0.83 13.93
C PHE A 57 -3.71 0.03 12.90
N ALA A 58 -2.92 0.72 12.10
CA ALA A 58 -3.42 1.30 10.88
C ALA A 58 -3.69 0.15 9.90
N ASN A 59 -4.91 -0.36 9.91
CA ASN A 59 -5.28 -1.48 9.04
C ASN A 59 -5.54 -0.96 7.63
N ASP A 60 -6.76 -0.54 7.35
CA ASP A 60 -7.20 -0.31 5.98
C ASP A 60 -6.65 0.98 5.40
N ASP A 61 -6.41 1.99 6.24
CA ASP A 61 -5.83 3.26 5.81
C ASP A 61 -4.41 3.09 5.25
N ILE A 62 -3.54 2.34 5.95
CA ILE A 62 -2.18 2.11 5.44
C ILE A 62 -2.26 1.27 4.17
N PHE A 63 -2.97 0.14 4.17
CA PHE A 63 -3.08 -0.71 2.97
C PHE A 63 -3.63 0.06 1.77
N TYR A 64 -4.61 0.93 2.00
CA TYR A 64 -5.15 1.82 0.98
C TYR A 64 -4.09 2.79 0.46
N LEU A 65 -3.35 3.46 1.37
CA LEU A 65 -2.26 4.35 0.98
C LEU A 65 -1.17 3.61 0.18
N GLU A 66 -0.82 2.37 0.54
CA GLU A 66 0.15 1.57 -0.23
C GLU A 66 -0.35 1.29 -1.64
N VAL A 67 -1.62 0.91 -1.78
CA VAL A 67 -2.24 0.66 -3.10
C VAL A 67 -2.33 1.95 -3.93
N CYS A 68 -2.70 3.08 -3.31
CA CYS A 68 -2.69 4.37 -3.98
C CYS A 68 -1.29 4.73 -4.47
N LEU A 69 -0.28 4.55 -3.62
CA LEU A 69 1.12 4.80 -3.96
C LEU A 69 1.55 3.94 -5.16
N PHE A 70 1.25 2.65 -5.13
CA PHE A 70 1.54 1.73 -6.24
C PHE A 70 0.76 2.11 -7.50
N SER A 71 -0.47 2.63 -7.36
CA SER A 71 -1.27 3.07 -8.50
C SER A 71 -0.67 4.27 -9.26
N GLN A 72 0.14 5.09 -8.58
CA GLN A 72 0.84 6.24 -9.18
C GLN A 72 2.14 5.85 -9.88
N VAL A 73 2.73 4.71 -9.52
CA VAL A 73 4.08 4.32 -9.97
C VAL A 73 4.12 3.01 -10.76
N CYS A 74 2.97 2.39 -11.01
CA CYS A 74 2.85 1.16 -11.81
C CYS A 74 1.93 1.39 -13.01
N SER A 75 2.45 1.27 -14.22
CA SER A 75 1.66 1.45 -15.45
C SER A 75 0.52 0.44 -15.60
N ASN A 76 0.65 -0.73 -14.98
CA ASN A 76 -0.34 -1.80 -14.93
C ASN A 76 -1.20 -1.79 -13.66
N ALA A 77 -1.27 -0.67 -12.93
CA ALA A 77 -1.96 -0.54 -11.64
C ALA A 77 -3.40 -1.06 -11.62
N GLN A 78 -4.13 -0.94 -12.73
CA GLN A 78 -5.51 -1.42 -12.84
C GLN A 78 -5.64 -2.94 -12.63
N GLN A 79 -4.55 -3.70 -12.82
CA GLN A 79 -4.54 -5.14 -12.54
C GLN A 79 -4.59 -5.43 -11.04
N MET A 80 -4.07 -4.54 -10.18
CA MET A 80 -4.09 -4.72 -8.72
C MET A 80 -5.51 -4.87 -8.17
N PHE A 81 -6.46 -4.14 -8.73
CA PHE A 81 -7.86 -4.17 -8.32
C PHE A 81 -8.62 -5.41 -8.80
N LYS A 82 -7.99 -6.26 -9.63
CA LYS A 82 -8.57 -7.54 -10.07
C LYS A 82 -8.16 -8.70 -9.16
N LEU A 83 -7.07 -8.53 -8.42
CA LEU A 83 -6.47 -9.55 -7.57
C LEU A 83 -7.40 -10.00 -6.44
N GLY A 84 -7.30 -11.28 -6.10
CA GLY A 84 -7.75 -11.88 -4.85
C GLY A 84 -6.68 -11.83 -3.76
N VAL A 85 -7.02 -12.34 -2.58
CA VAL A 85 -6.08 -12.48 -1.47
C VAL A 85 -5.03 -13.53 -1.82
N GLY A 86 -3.75 -13.19 -1.66
CA GLY A 86 -2.63 -14.10 -1.97
C GLY A 86 -2.20 -14.15 -3.44
N ASP A 87 -2.97 -13.53 -4.35
CA ASP A 87 -2.55 -13.37 -5.74
C ASP A 87 -1.27 -12.51 -5.82
N ARG A 88 -0.44 -12.81 -6.82
CA ARG A 88 0.82 -12.11 -7.05
C ARG A 88 0.63 -10.98 -8.05
N PHE A 89 1.18 -9.83 -7.71
CA PHE A 89 1.28 -8.66 -8.55
C PHE A 89 2.74 -8.37 -8.88
N VAL A 90 3.04 -8.04 -10.13
CA VAL A 90 4.34 -7.50 -10.52
C VAL A 90 4.09 -6.11 -11.10
N CYS A 91 4.70 -5.10 -10.49
CA CYS A 91 4.56 -3.73 -10.94
C CYS A 91 5.36 -3.50 -12.23
N ASP A 92 4.68 -3.05 -13.28
CA ASP A 92 5.33 -2.49 -14.45
C ASP A 92 5.73 -1.04 -14.13
N PHE A 93 6.86 -0.90 -13.41
CA PHE A 93 7.29 0.36 -12.81
C PHE A 93 7.36 1.50 -13.84
N ASP A 94 6.58 2.55 -13.57
CA ASP A 94 6.52 3.76 -14.37
C ASP A 94 7.44 4.84 -13.78
N ARG A 95 8.55 5.06 -14.49
CA ARG A 95 9.53 6.07 -14.10
C ARG A 95 8.98 7.50 -14.13
N LEU A 96 8.10 7.81 -15.09
CA LEU A 96 7.50 9.14 -15.20
C LEU A 96 6.47 9.36 -14.10
N GLY A 97 5.62 8.36 -13.85
CA GLY A 97 4.70 8.36 -12.70
C GLY A 97 5.41 8.56 -11.36
N PHE A 98 6.57 7.94 -11.17
CA PHE A 98 7.39 8.17 -9.97
C PHE A 98 7.95 9.58 -9.85
N GLU A 99 8.50 10.17 -10.92
CA GLU A 99 9.01 11.55 -10.85
C GLU A 99 7.88 12.56 -10.63
N GLU A 100 6.70 12.31 -11.20
CA GLU A 100 5.51 13.13 -10.95
C GLU A 100 5.03 13.02 -9.50
N LEU A 101 4.95 11.80 -8.95
CA LEU A 101 4.64 11.60 -7.53
C LEU A 101 5.65 12.32 -6.62
N LYS A 102 6.94 12.20 -6.92
CA LYS A 102 8.00 12.90 -6.18
C LYS A 102 7.83 14.42 -6.24
N ARG A 103 7.49 14.96 -7.41
CA ARG A 103 7.21 16.38 -7.59
C ARG A 103 6.02 16.81 -6.73
N GLN A 104 4.90 16.08 -6.77
CA GLN A 104 3.71 16.36 -5.95
C GLN A 104 3.99 16.32 -4.44
N LEU A 105 4.81 15.37 -3.98
CA LEU A 105 5.18 15.24 -2.56
C LEU A 105 6.09 16.37 -2.06
N LEU A 106 6.90 16.97 -2.95
CA LEU A 106 7.84 18.04 -2.59
C LEU A 106 7.25 19.44 -2.76
N GLU A 107 6.42 19.63 -3.78
CA GLU A 107 5.91 20.94 -4.20
C GLU A 107 4.44 21.16 -3.81
N GLY A 108 3.73 20.10 -3.40
CA GLY A 108 2.29 20.10 -3.15
C GLY A 108 1.47 19.73 -4.40
N PRO A 109 0.16 19.48 -4.23
CA PRO A 109 -0.71 19.10 -5.35
C PRO A 109 -0.84 20.26 -6.36
N LEU A 110 -0.86 19.93 -7.66
CA LEU A 110 -1.31 20.87 -8.69
C LEU A 110 -2.80 21.13 -8.46
N ILE A 111 -3.13 22.35 -8.01
CA ILE A 111 -4.50 22.84 -7.92
C ILE A 111 -4.98 23.21 -9.33
#